data_AF-A0A946VXI1-F1
#
_entry.id   AF-A0A946VXI1-F1
#
_cell.length_a   1.000
_cell.length_b   1.000
_cell.length_c   1.000
_cell.angle_alpha   90.00
_cell.angle_beta   90.00
_cell.angle_gamma   90.00
#
_symmetry.space_group_name_H-M   'P 1'
#
loop_
_entity.id
_entity.type
_entity.pdbx_description
1 polymer ?
#
loop_
_entity_poly.entity_id
_entity_poly.type
_entity_poly.pdbx_seq_one_letter_code
_entity_poly.pdbx_strand_id
1 'polypeptide(L)' 'MVAALFLPITFITGIFGMNVAGLPGTEESVAFWWVAGVMTIISVGILLAFRFKRWF' A
#
# COMPACT_ATOMS: atom_id res chain seq x y z
N MET A 1 -0.43 -12.10 11.14
CA MET A 1 -0.97 -12.04 9.77
C MET A 1 -1.57 -10.67 9.47
N VAL A 2 -2.57 -10.23 10.24
CA VAL A 2 -3.21 -8.91 10.08
C VAL A 2 -2.17 -7.78 10.08
N ALA A 3 -1.29 -7.71 11.10
CA ALA A 3 -0.27 -6.65 11.15
C ALA A 3 0.66 -6.59 9.92
N ALA A 4 1.00 -7.73 9.30
CA ALA A 4 1.87 -7.75 8.12
C ALA A 4 1.19 -7.11 6.88
N LEU A 5 -0.12 -7.30 6.73
CA LEU A 5 -0.92 -6.66 5.68
C LEU A 5 -1.19 -5.19 5.99
N PHE A 6 -1.59 -4.88 7.22
CA PHE A 6 -2.06 -3.54 7.58
C PHE A 6 -0.91 -2.53 7.77
N LEU A 7 0.26 -2.93 8.25
CA LEU A 7 1.39 -2.02 8.48
C LEU A 7 1.79 -1.22 7.22
N PRO A 8 2.08 -1.84 6.06
CA PRO A 8 2.47 -1.10 4.86
C PRO A 8 1.31 -0.28 4.27
N ILE A 9 0.09 -0.81 4.31
CA ILE A 9 -1.12 -0.12 3.83
C ILE A 9 -1.37 1.15 4.65
N THR A 10 -1.39 1.02 5.97
CA THR A 10 -1.62 2.14 6.92
C THR A 10 -0.53 3.19 6.82
N PHE A 11 0.73 2.78 6.60
CA PHE A 11 1.84 3.71 6.38
C PHE A 11 1.65 4.55 5.10
N ILE A 12 1.30 3.91 3.98
CA ILE A 12 1.03 4.61 2.72
C ILE A 12 -0.16 5.56 2.88
N THR A 13 -1.30 5.09 3.42
CA THR A 13 -2.47 5.96 3.64
C THR A 13 -2.19 7.08 4.64
N GLY A 14 -1.30 6.86 5.61
CA GLY A 14 -0.89 7.88 6.57
C GLY A 14 -0.11 9.00 5.91
N ILE A 15 0.87 8.69 5.06
CA ILE A 15 1.64 9.68 4.29
C ILE A 15 0.71 10.48 3.36
N PHE A 16 -0.17 9.80 2.63
CA PHE A 16 -1.12 10.47 1.71
C PHE A 16 -2.22 11.25 2.44
N GLY A 17 -2.52 10.92 3.69
CA GLY A 17 -3.46 11.64 4.54
C GLY A 17 -2.85 12.84 5.29
N MET A 18 -1.51 12.96 5.30
CA MET A 18 -0.86 14.15 5.81
C MET A 18 -1.18 15.32 4.85
N ASN A 19 -1.72 16.42 5.37
CA ASN A 19 -2.01 17.66 4.62
C ASN A 19 -0.70 18.40 4.23
N VAL A 20 0.24 17.69 3.61
CA VAL A 20 1.51 18.24 3.11
C VAL A 20 1.29 18.64 1.67
N ALA A 21 1.34 19.95 1.41
CA ALA A 21 1.31 20.48 0.05
C ALA A 21 2.56 20.00 -0.73
N GLY A 22 2.36 19.58 -1.99
CA GLY A 22 3.45 19.13 -2.86
C GLY A 22 3.86 17.66 -2.71
N LEU A 23 2.93 16.78 -2.29
CA LEU A 23 3.18 15.34 -2.33
C LEU A 23 3.50 14.91 -3.77
N PRO A 24 4.68 14.31 -4.03
CA PRO A 24 5.04 13.88 -5.37
C PRO A 24 4.04 12.82 -5.84
N GLY A 25 3.37 13.13 -6.94
CA GLY A 25 2.30 12.32 -7.50
C GLY A 25 0.91 12.93 -7.35
N THR A 26 0.57 13.71 -6.33
CA THR A 26 -0.84 14.15 -6.14
C THR A 26 -1.38 15.14 -7.17
N GLU A 27 -0.52 15.72 -8.01
CA GLU A 27 -0.88 16.68 -9.05
C GLU A 27 -1.43 16.00 -10.32
N GLU A 28 -1.19 14.70 -10.49
CA GLU A 28 -1.58 13.93 -11.66
C GLU A 28 -2.92 13.20 -11.43
N SER A 29 -3.83 13.25 -12.39
CA SER A 29 -5.14 12.56 -12.31
C SER A 29 -5.03 11.04 -12.16
N VAL A 30 -3.88 10.45 -12.49
CA VAL A 30 -3.59 9.01 -12.41
C VAL A 30 -2.99 8.57 -11.08
N ALA A 31 -2.62 9.51 -10.20
CA ALA A 31 -1.86 9.23 -8.99
C ALA A 31 -2.59 8.33 -8.00
N PHE A 32 -3.89 8.57 -7.84
CA PHE A 32 -4.75 7.74 -7.02
C PHE A 32 -4.71 6.26 -7.47
N TRP A 33 -4.81 6.03 -8.77
CA TRP A 33 -4.79 4.68 -9.35
C TRP A 33 -3.43 4.01 -9.20
N TRP A 34 -2.33 4.76 -9.33
CA TRP A 34 -0.99 4.24 -9.07
C TRP A 34 -0.82 3.80 -7.62
N VAL A 35 -1.20 4.64 -6.66
CA VAL A 35 -1.09 4.36 -5.22
C VAL A 35 -1.97 3.16 -4.85
N ALA A 36 -3.22 3.13 -5.32
CA ALA A 36 -4.13 2.00 -5.10
C ALA A 36 -3.59 0.70 -5.73
N GLY A 37 -2.98 0.78 -6.92
CA GLY A 37 -2.34 -0.35 -7.59
C GLY A 37 -1.15 -0.89 -6.78
N VAL A 38 -0.27 -0.01 -6.30
CA VAL A 38 0.88 -0.38 -5.45
C VAL A 38 0.41 -1.04 -4.15
N MET A 39 -0.59 -0.47 -3.47
CA MET A 39 -1.15 -1.04 -2.24
C MET A 39 -1.77 -2.43 -2.49
N THR A 40 -2.44 -2.62 -3.62
CA THR A 40 -3.00 -3.91 -4.03
C THR A 40 -1.88 -4.94 -4.29
N ILE A 41 -0.84 -4.56 -5.03
CA ILE A 41 0.31 -5.41 -5.32
C ILE A 41 1.01 -5.84 -4.03
N ILE A 42 1.24 -4.93 -3.10
CA ILE A 42 1.86 -5.24 -1.79
C ILE A 42 0.98 -6.22 -1.02
N SER A 43 -0.33 -5.98 -0.97
CA SER A 43 -1.29 -6.84 -0.27
C SER A 43 -1.28 -8.27 -0.83
N VAL A 44 -1.35 -8.40 -2.15
CA VAL A 44 -1.31 -9.69 -2.84
C VAL A 44 0.06 -10.36 -2.68
N GLY A 45 1.16 -9.62 -2.80
CA GLY A 45 2.52 -10.12 -2.62
C GLY A 45 2.74 -10.69 -1.23
N ILE A 46 2.21 -10.04 -0.19
CA ILE A 46 2.24 -10.53 1.18
C ILE A 46 1.40 -11.80 1.29
N LEU A 47 0.16 -11.81 0.81
CA LEU A 47 -0.69 -13.01 0.83
C LEU A 47 -0.03 -14.21 0.14
N LEU A 48 0.59 -13.99 -1.02
CA LEU A 48 1.32 -15.02 -1.76
C LEU A 48 2.57 -15.48 -0.99
N ALA A 49 3.36 -14.56 -0.43
CA ALA A 49 4.54 -14.93 0.36
C ALA A 49 4.17 -15.82 1.56
N PHE A 50 3.07 -15.51 2.25
CA PHE A 50 2.53 -16.35 3.32
C PHE A 50 2.04 -17.72 2.80
N ARG A 51 1.38 -17.76 1.63
CA ARG A 51 0.94 -19.00 0.96
C ARG A 51 2.13 -19.91 0.61
N PHE A 52 3.22 -19.35 0.11
CA PHE A 52 4.43 -20.09 -0.29
C PHE A 52 5.25 -20.58 0.90
N LYS A 53 5.36 -19.78 1.97
CA LYS A 53 6.11 -20.20 3.17
C LYS A 53 5.42 -21.28 4.01
N ARG A 54 4.24 -21.78 3.62
CA ARG A 54 3.44 -22.74 4.41
C ARG A 54 3.31 -22.30 5.88
N TRP A 55 3.25 -21.00 6.11
CA TRP A 55 2.92 -20.44 7.42
C TRP A 55 1.41 -20.50 7.71
N PHE A 56 0.76 -21.45 7.05
CA PHE A 56 -0.66 -21.76 7.05
C PHE A 56 -0.80 -23.27 7.15
#